data_AF-A0AAU9HTS2-F1
#
_entry.id   AF-A0AAU9HTS2-F1
#
_cell.length_a   1.000
_cell.length_b   1.000
_cell.length_c   1.000
_cell.angle_alpha   90.00
_cell.angle_beta   90.00
_cell.angle_gamma   90.00
#
_symmetry.space_group_name_H-M   'P 1'
#
loop_
_entity.id
_entity.type
_entity.pdbx_description
1 polymer ?
#
loop_
_entity_poly.entity_id
_entity_poly.type
_entity_poly.pdbx_seq_one_letter_code
_entity_poly.pdbx_strand_id
1 'polypeptide(L)'
;MRIILFLILCIWQCSAQATTYFVKDKSCENTSDTLVIKTEITLSKSDDEAKAQKDLRAEALSKFKNATKKSSDSQIHIKEKFLIIRETNQNNLSSSDKRHLHYTAYFTPSKNCNEQQAMSKAVFIEGEHLFGILQSTENKITISFKNKKPLFKEFDSKLVKPNFFFGTKLGQSTQEVAHILGLHSLELKSENKLIRVYGRNHALHFINNQLVGYQFHLNLLPMQINNVLTLENKELKIKLNNDVVVEAAAPITPLQIKALKKKFVNVETAYYKSSDTKIEQRLIGLSQGQLIGKVAFNKHCIKSFTAKADGNFNKNLNTSLKLISSSEKNINVTPCSEFLYEEADSIAKLKLFEPISTNNIKLAALADYFKQGNSWEFSDIKYKDPVANLAQLGDYYELFDSVEFTSQYWDGYFYINDGKLLNAELTSNDF
;
A
#
# COMPACT_ATOMS: atom_id res chain seq x y z
N MET A 1 3.75 -30.26 -36.07
CA MET A 1 3.18 -30.05 -34.71
C MET A 1 4.18 -29.51 -33.68
N ARG A 2 5.26 -30.22 -33.28
CA ARG A 2 6.14 -29.78 -32.15
C ARG A 2 6.69 -28.35 -32.25
N ILE A 3 7.07 -27.88 -33.44
CA ILE A 3 7.59 -26.51 -33.66
C ILE A 3 6.50 -25.43 -33.46
N ILE A 4 5.26 -25.71 -33.88
CA ILE A 4 4.12 -24.80 -33.72
C ILE A 4 3.74 -24.68 -32.24
N LEU A 5 3.79 -25.79 -31.48
CA LEU A 5 3.55 -25.76 -30.04
C LEU A 5 4.58 -24.90 -29.30
N PHE A 6 5.86 -24.97 -29.69
CA PHE A 6 6.92 -24.13 -29.13
C PHE A 6 6.74 -22.65 -29.46
N LEU A 7 6.31 -22.31 -30.69
CA LEU A 7 5.98 -20.92 -31.07
C LEU A 7 4.80 -20.37 -30.25
N ILE A 8 3.75 -21.16 -30.03
CA ILE A 8 2.61 -20.76 -29.19
C ILE A 8 3.04 -20.57 -27.73
N LEU A 9 3.88 -21.46 -27.18
CA LEU A 9 4.44 -21.33 -25.83
C LEU A 9 5.34 -20.09 -25.67
N CYS A 10 6.15 -19.74 -26.68
CA CYS A 10 6.96 -18.52 -26.66
C CYS A 10 6.11 -17.24 -26.74
N ILE A 11 5.00 -17.25 -27.48
CA ILE A 11 4.06 -16.11 -27.53
C ILE A 11 3.41 -15.87 -26.15
N TRP A 12 3.18 -16.93 -25.37
CA TRP A 12 2.64 -16.85 -24.01
C TRP A 12 3.65 -16.43 -22.92
N GLN A 13 4.95 -16.33 -23.21
CA GLN A 13 5.96 -15.83 -22.26
C GLN A 13 6.42 -14.38 -22.50
N CYS A 14 5.91 -13.71 -23.53
CA CYS A 14 6.32 -12.34 -23.89
C CYS A 14 5.48 -11.21 -23.26
N SER A 15 4.50 -11.52 -22.41
CA SER A 15 3.55 -10.56 -21.83
C SER A 15 3.63 -10.47 -20.29
N ALA A 16 4.83 -10.35 -19.73
CA ALA A 16 5.04 -10.06 -18.31
C ALA A 16 6.30 -9.19 -18.01
N GLN A 17 6.60 -8.21 -18.87
CA GLN A 17 7.54 -7.14 -18.49
C GLN A 17 6.77 -5.99 -17.86
N ALA A 18 6.82 -5.89 -16.53
CA ALA A 18 6.27 -4.77 -15.77
C ALA A 18 7.12 -3.50 -15.96
N THR A 19 7.06 -2.90 -17.15
CA THR A 19 7.60 -1.58 -17.42
C THR A 19 6.67 -0.52 -16.84
N THR A 20 7.03 0.05 -15.69
CA THR A 20 6.58 1.38 -15.22
C THR A 20 5.17 1.80 -15.65
N TYR A 21 4.17 0.97 -15.33
CA TYR A 21 2.85 1.51 -15.04
C TYR A 21 2.97 2.23 -13.72
N PHE A 22 3.40 3.49 -13.79
CA PHE A 22 2.89 4.45 -12.84
C PHE A 22 1.38 4.30 -12.88
N VAL A 23 0.78 3.93 -11.75
CA VAL A 23 -0.58 4.35 -11.46
C VAL A 23 -0.49 5.86 -11.29
N LYS A 24 -0.43 6.59 -12.43
CA LYS A 24 -1.26 7.77 -12.57
C LYS A 24 -2.63 7.29 -12.13
N ASP A 25 -3.19 8.00 -11.16
CA ASP A 25 -4.57 7.80 -10.74
C ASP A 25 -5.48 7.94 -11.97
N LYS A 26 -5.72 6.81 -12.63
CA LYS A 26 -6.68 6.67 -13.71
C LYS A 26 -7.99 6.39 -13.02
N SER A 27 -8.54 7.48 -12.47
CA SER A 27 -9.93 7.58 -12.05
C SER A 27 -10.80 6.83 -13.05
N CYS A 28 -11.63 5.89 -12.56
CA CYS A 28 -12.56 5.08 -13.33
C CYS A 28 -13.11 5.82 -14.56
N GLU A 29 -12.96 5.26 -15.76
CA GLU A 29 -13.53 5.86 -16.97
C GLU A 29 -15.04 5.60 -16.98
N ASN A 30 -15.84 6.66 -16.84
CA ASN A 30 -17.30 6.56 -16.90
C ASN A 30 -17.74 6.01 -18.27
N THR A 31 -18.59 4.98 -18.25
CA THR A 31 -19.18 4.36 -19.46
C THR A 31 -20.59 4.84 -19.75
N SER A 32 -21.25 5.43 -18.76
CA SER A 32 -22.57 6.04 -18.87
C SER A 32 -22.77 7.06 -17.73
N ASP A 33 -23.89 7.76 -17.76
CA ASP A 33 -24.27 8.71 -16.71
C ASP A 33 -24.43 8.04 -15.34
N THR A 34 -24.36 8.87 -14.29
CA THR A 34 -24.51 8.46 -12.90
C THR A 34 -25.98 8.38 -12.52
N LEU A 35 -26.44 7.22 -12.06
CA LEU A 35 -27.78 7.05 -11.51
C LEU A 35 -27.77 7.39 -10.01
N VAL A 36 -28.61 8.34 -9.60
CA VAL A 36 -28.78 8.71 -8.19
C VAL A 36 -30.02 8.02 -7.63
N ILE A 37 -29.85 7.24 -6.58
CA ILE A 37 -30.92 6.51 -5.91
C ILE A 37 -31.03 7.00 -4.47
N LYS A 38 -32.25 7.27 -4.04
CA LYS A 38 -32.59 7.65 -2.66
C LYS A 38 -33.53 6.62 -2.06
N THR A 39 -33.25 6.23 -0.83
CA THR A 39 -34.08 5.31 -0.02
C THR A 39 -34.09 5.81 1.43
N GLU A 40 -35.06 5.39 2.23
CA GLU A 40 -35.14 5.78 3.64
C GLU A 40 -35.88 4.73 4.46
N ILE A 41 -35.56 4.66 5.76
CA ILE A 41 -36.23 3.77 6.71
C ILE A 41 -36.40 4.50 8.05
N THR A 42 -37.56 4.31 8.68
CA THR A 42 -37.83 4.81 10.03
C THR A 42 -37.31 3.80 11.05
N LEU A 43 -36.49 4.30 11.99
CA LEU A 43 -35.89 3.57 13.10
C LEU A 43 -36.52 4.00 14.42
N SER A 44 -36.86 3.00 15.22
CA SER A 44 -37.14 3.11 16.64
C SER A 44 -35.83 3.24 17.43
N LYS A 45 -35.95 3.44 18.75
CA LYS A 45 -34.82 3.51 19.66
C LYS A 45 -34.06 2.17 19.82
N SER A 46 -34.75 1.05 19.64
CA SER A 46 -34.23 -0.32 19.74
C SER A 46 -33.68 -0.87 18.42
N ASP A 47 -33.86 -0.15 17.31
CA ASP A 47 -33.62 -0.73 15.99
C ASP A 47 -32.15 -0.65 15.62
N ASP A 48 -31.61 -1.77 15.15
CA ASP A 48 -30.23 -1.91 14.68
C ASP A 48 -29.99 -1.06 13.44
N GLU A 49 -29.21 -0.01 13.62
CA GLU A 49 -28.85 0.95 12.58
C GLU A 49 -27.94 0.34 11.51
N ALA A 50 -27.07 -0.61 11.85
CA ALA A 50 -26.20 -1.29 10.89
C ALA A 50 -27.02 -2.20 9.97
N LYS A 51 -27.99 -2.94 10.53
CA LYS A 51 -28.97 -3.69 9.73
C LYS A 51 -29.79 -2.76 8.83
N ALA A 52 -30.25 -1.63 9.34
CA ALA A 52 -31.00 -0.67 8.54
C ALA A 52 -30.20 -0.07 7.38
N GLN A 53 -28.92 0.27 7.60
CA GLN A 53 -28.01 0.71 6.55
C GLN A 53 -27.83 -0.38 5.47
N LYS A 54 -27.70 -1.64 5.89
CA LYS A 54 -27.63 -2.82 5.03
C LYS A 54 -28.90 -3.02 4.18
N ASP A 55 -30.08 -2.89 4.78
CA ASP A 55 -31.36 -3.02 4.08
C ASP A 55 -31.55 -1.90 3.03
N LEU A 56 -31.19 -0.65 3.36
CA LEU A 56 -31.24 0.49 2.43
C LEU A 56 -30.26 0.35 1.25
N ARG A 57 -29.06 -0.19 1.50
CA ARG A 57 -28.07 -0.49 0.45
C ARG A 57 -28.55 -1.60 -0.48
N ALA A 58 -29.11 -2.68 0.07
CA ALA A 58 -29.68 -3.77 -0.71
C ALA A 58 -30.85 -3.30 -1.58
N GLU A 59 -31.73 -2.45 -1.04
CA GLU A 59 -32.82 -1.81 -1.78
C GLU A 59 -32.30 -0.94 -2.93
N ALA A 60 -31.32 -0.06 -2.66
CA ALA A 60 -30.75 0.82 -3.67
C ALA A 60 -30.02 0.04 -4.78
N LEU A 61 -29.27 -1.01 -4.43
CA LEU A 61 -28.61 -1.89 -5.38
C LEU A 61 -29.62 -2.65 -6.26
N SER A 62 -30.73 -3.13 -5.67
CA SER A 62 -31.84 -3.73 -6.41
C SER A 62 -32.45 -2.74 -7.42
N LYS A 63 -32.74 -1.51 -6.97
CA LYS A 63 -33.23 -0.41 -7.84
C LYS A 63 -32.24 -0.11 -8.97
N PHE A 64 -30.94 -0.09 -8.71
CA PHE A 64 -29.90 0.12 -9.74
C PHE A 64 -29.88 -1.01 -10.78
N LYS A 65 -29.87 -2.28 -10.35
CA LYS A 65 -29.88 -3.45 -11.24
C LYS A 65 -31.12 -3.46 -12.14
N ASN A 66 -32.30 -3.18 -11.57
CA ASN A 66 -33.55 -3.09 -12.31
C ASN A 66 -33.57 -1.93 -13.33
N ALA A 67 -33.04 -0.76 -12.96
CA ALA A 67 -33.01 0.41 -13.83
C ALA A 67 -32.04 0.26 -15.02
N THR A 68 -30.92 -0.44 -14.84
CA THR A 68 -29.85 -0.52 -15.85
C THR A 68 -29.87 -1.77 -16.71
N LYS A 69 -30.56 -2.85 -16.30
CA LYS A 69 -30.54 -4.18 -16.96
C LYS A 69 -29.12 -4.76 -17.16
N LYS A 70 -28.10 -4.27 -16.45
CA LYS A 70 -26.71 -4.76 -16.54
C LYS A 70 -26.54 -6.05 -15.75
N SER A 71 -25.64 -6.92 -16.21
CA SER A 71 -25.27 -8.14 -15.48
C SER A 71 -24.46 -7.81 -14.23
N SER A 72 -24.24 -8.83 -13.39
CA SER A 72 -23.36 -8.83 -12.21
C SER A 72 -21.92 -8.37 -12.49
N ASP A 73 -21.49 -8.45 -13.74
CA ASP A 73 -20.07 -8.44 -14.12
C ASP A 73 -19.61 -7.06 -14.65
N SER A 74 -20.42 -6.02 -14.41
CA SER A 74 -20.11 -4.65 -14.81
C SER A 74 -19.46 -3.87 -13.67
N GLN A 75 -18.29 -3.27 -13.93
CA GLN A 75 -17.62 -2.37 -12.98
C GLN A 75 -18.48 -1.12 -12.76
N ILE A 76 -18.71 -0.76 -11.49
CA ILE A 76 -19.55 0.37 -11.09
C ILE A 76 -18.80 1.14 -10.01
N HIS A 77 -18.53 2.42 -10.23
CA HIS A 77 -18.08 3.33 -9.19
C HIS A 77 -19.29 3.77 -8.35
N ILE A 78 -19.17 3.69 -7.03
CA ILE A 78 -20.26 4.01 -6.10
C ILE A 78 -19.79 5.10 -5.14
N LYS A 79 -20.64 6.11 -4.93
CA LYS A 79 -20.53 7.02 -3.78
C LYS A 79 -21.82 6.96 -3.00
N GLU A 80 -21.74 6.99 -1.68
CA GLU A 80 -22.90 6.87 -0.81
C GLU A 80 -22.86 7.85 0.36
N LYS A 81 -24.06 8.16 0.87
CA LYS A 81 -24.27 9.05 2.00
C LYS A 81 -25.48 8.58 2.81
N PHE A 82 -25.27 8.41 4.11
CA PHE A 82 -26.34 8.27 5.10
C PHE A 82 -26.58 9.62 5.81
N LEU A 83 -27.82 9.85 6.24
CA LEU A 83 -28.22 11.00 7.05
C LEU A 83 -29.33 10.58 8.02
N ILE A 84 -29.13 10.83 9.31
CA ILE A 84 -30.16 10.59 10.33
C ILE A 84 -30.86 11.90 10.69
N ILE A 85 -32.18 11.93 10.53
CA ILE A 85 -33.05 13.02 10.98
C ILE A 85 -33.89 12.51 12.15
N ARG A 86 -33.91 13.24 13.28
CA ARG A 86 -34.74 12.87 14.45
C ARG A 86 -36.03 13.66 14.43
N GLU A 87 -37.18 13.00 14.59
CA GLU A 87 -38.46 13.69 14.76
C GLU A 87 -38.61 14.19 16.20
N THR A 88 -38.20 15.43 16.47
CA THR A 88 -38.48 16.09 17.75
C THR A 88 -39.91 16.64 17.77
N ASN A 89 -40.88 15.77 18.10
CA ASN A 89 -42.24 16.21 18.41
C ASN A 89 -42.28 16.95 19.76
N GLN A 90 -42.24 18.28 19.73
CA GLN A 90 -42.12 19.13 20.93
C GLN A 90 -43.30 19.06 21.94
N ASN A 91 -44.39 18.33 21.64
CA ASN A 91 -45.66 18.46 22.37
C ASN A 91 -46.27 17.17 22.97
N ASN A 92 -45.53 16.06 23.12
CA ASN A 92 -46.06 14.89 23.86
C ASN A 92 -44.97 14.13 24.63
N LEU A 93 -45.14 13.99 25.96
CA LEU A 93 -44.24 13.25 26.88
C LEU A 93 -44.26 11.70 26.68
N SER A 94 -44.82 11.20 25.58
CA SER A 94 -44.99 9.77 25.32
C SER A 94 -44.82 9.39 23.85
N SER A 95 -44.22 10.23 23.01
CA SER A 95 -43.86 9.85 21.64
C SER A 95 -42.57 9.02 21.62
N SER A 96 -42.62 7.84 21.02
CA SER A 96 -41.44 7.04 20.68
C SER A 96 -40.41 7.88 19.92
N ASP A 97 -39.14 7.86 20.34
CA ASP A 97 -38.00 8.44 19.61
C ASP A 97 -37.93 7.79 18.20
N LYS A 98 -38.51 8.44 17.20
CA LYS A 98 -38.42 8.03 15.79
C LYS A 98 -37.30 8.79 15.09
N ARG A 99 -36.43 8.05 14.43
CA ARG A 99 -35.30 8.54 13.65
C ARG A 99 -35.48 8.08 12.21
N HIS A 100 -35.37 8.95 11.23
CA HIS A 100 -35.36 8.56 9.82
C HIS A 100 -33.92 8.47 9.34
N LEU A 101 -33.51 7.30 8.88
CA LEU A 101 -32.23 7.07 8.23
C LEU A 101 -32.45 7.18 6.72
N HIS A 102 -32.02 8.30 6.13
CA HIS A 102 -32.05 8.51 4.69
C HIS A 102 -30.72 8.05 4.08
N TYR A 103 -30.79 7.39 2.93
CA TYR A 103 -29.65 6.93 2.15
C TYR A 103 -29.71 7.54 0.75
N THR A 104 -28.56 7.99 0.26
CA THR A 104 -28.38 8.45 -1.12
C THR A 104 -27.14 7.77 -1.70
N ALA A 105 -27.33 7.03 -2.79
CA ALA A 105 -26.26 6.38 -3.54
C ALA A 105 -26.18 6.93 -4.97
N TYR A 106 -24.95 7.12 -5.44
CA TYR A 106 -24.58 7.56 -6.77
C TYR A 106 -23.86 6.39 -7.44
N PHE A 107 -24.51 5.73 -8.39
CA PHE A 107 -23.95 4.60 -9.13
C PHE A 107 -23.52 5.08 -10.51
N THR A 108 -22.22 5.10 -10.76
CA THR A 108 -21.61 5.49 -12.04
C THR A 108 -21.02 4.24 -12.70
N PRO A 109 -21.62 3.69 -13.76
CA PRO A 109 -21.06 2.53 -14.43
C PRO A 109 -19.76 2.90 -15.16
N SER A 110 -18.70 2.14 -14.95
CA SER A 110 -17.35 2.49 -15.36
C SER A 110 -16.61 1.33 -16.02
N LYS A 111 -15.44 1.62 -16.57
CA LYS A 111 -14.46 0.65 -17.09
C LYS A 111 -13.07 1.11 -16.68
N ASN A 112 -12.07 0.23 -16.80
CA ASN A 112 -10.68 0.51 -16.44
C ASN A 112 -10.53 1.06 -15.01
N CYS A 113 -11.49 0.76 -14.13
CA CYS A 113 -11.24 0.96 -12.71
C CYS A 113 -10.08 0.04 -12.34
N ASN A 114 -9.05 0.59 -11.69
CA ASN A 114 -8.19 -0.25 -10.87
C ASN A 114 -9.09 -1.00 -9.88
N GLU A 115 -8.76 -2.25 -9.52
CA GLU A 115 -9.50 -3.11 -8.59
C GLU A 115 -9.34 -2.63 -7.12
N GLN A 116 -9.55 -1.32 -6.92
CA GLN A 116 -9.32 -0.57 -5.70
C GLN A 116 -10.32 0.59 -5.64
N GLN A 117 -11.62 0.30 -5.46
CA GLN A 117 -12.52 1.14 -4.66
C GLN A 117 -13.93 0.55 -4.50
N ALA A 118 -14.23 0.13 -3.27
CA ALA A 118 -15.52 0.36 -2.65
C ALA A 118 -15.26 1.16 -1.36
N MET A 119 -16.02 2.24 -1.13
CA MET A 119 -16.13 2.94 0.15
C MET A 119 -17.62 3.31 0.30
N SER A 120 -18.23 3.14 1.46
CA SER A 120 -17.72 3.59 2.77
C SER A 120 -18.45 2.94 3.96
N LYS A 121 -18.35 3.54 5.16
CA LYS A 121 -19.51 3.63 6.05
C LYS A 121 -19.78 5.12 6.37
N ALA A 122 -20.28 5.80 5.34
CA ALA A 122 -20.14 7.23 5.05
C ALA A 122 -18.66 7.63 4.74
N VAL A 123 -18.36 8.23 3.56
CA VAL A 123 -16.99 8.35 2.97
C VAL A 123 -16.20 9.60 3.47
N PHE A 124 -15.10 9.58 4.22
CA PHE A 124 -14.31 8.52 4.90
C PHE A 124 -15.04 7.82 6.05
N ILE A 125 -15.65 8.49 7.04
CA ILE A 125 -15.70 9.93 7.37
C ILE A 125 -14.88 10.20 8.65
N GLU A 126 -13.96 11.17 8.73
CA GLU A 126 -13.67 12.28 7.80
C GLU A 126 -12.16 12.64 7.70
N GLY A 127 -11.30 11.66 7.40
CA GLY A 127 -9.86 11.88 7.18
C GLY A 127 -9.02 11.90 8.46
N GLU A 128 -9.53 12.57 9.50
CA GLU A 128 -9.10 12.57 10.90
C GLU A 128 -10.31 13.06 11.73
N HIS A 129 -10.33 12.78 13.03
CA HIS A 129 -11.44 13.03 13.97
C HIS A 129 -12.28 14.31 13.72
N LEU A 130 -13.57 14.12 13.45
CA LEU A 130 -14.58 15.17 13.64
C LEU A 130 -14.82 15.38 15.15
N PHE A 131 -13.87 16.03 15.82
CA PHE A 131 -14.11 16.55 17.18
C PHE A 131 -15.32 17.49 17.11
N GLY A 132 -16.37 17.16 17.88
CA GLY A 132 -17.66 17.80 17.77
C GLY A 132 -17.60 19.30 18.03
N ILE A 133 -17.82 20.10 16.99
CA ILE A 133 -18.09 21.54 17.13
C ILE A 133 -19.60 21.72 17.30
N LEU A 134 -20.04 21.63 18.56
CA LEU A 134 -21.14 22.48 19.03
C LEU A 134 -20.83 23.93 18.63
N GLN A 135 -21.82 24.66 18.13
CA GLN A 135 -21.65 26.07 17.78
C GLN A 135 -21.11 26.87 18.97
N SER A 136 -19.82 27.18 18.92
CA SER A 136 -19.15 28.16 19.74
C SER A 136 -18.59 29.22 18.80
N THR A 137 -18.95 30.47 19.06
CA THR A 137 -18.55 31.65 18.27
C THR A 137 -17.07 31.65 17.91
N GLU A 138 -16.77 32.01 16.66
CA GLU A 138 -15.43 32.00 16.06
C GLU A 138 -14.37 32.68 16.94
N ASN A 139 -13.50 31.88 17.54
CA ASN A 139 -12.17 32.35 17.94
C ASN A 139 -11.15 31.68 17.02
N LYS A 140 -10.49 32.48 16.17
CA LYS A 140 -9.41 31.99 15.29
C LYS A 140 -8.22 31.53 16.12
N ILE A 141 -8.16 30.24 16.41
CA ILE A 141 -6.97 29.61 17.00
C ILE A 141 -5.89 29.56 15.92
N THR A 142 -4.95 30.50 15.97
CA THR A 142 -3.74 30.46 15.14
C THR A 142 -2.80 29.40 15.71
N ILE A 143 -2.86 28.17 15.19
CA ILE A 143 -1.97 27.08 15.60
C ILE A 143 -0.55 27.37 15.11
N SER A 144 0.25 27.95 16.00
CA SER A 144 1.68 28.13 15.82
C SER A 144 2.40 26.80 16.03
N PHE A 145 2.68 26.07 14.94
CA PHE A 145 3.48 24.85 14.98
C PHE A 145 4.95 25.17 15.30
N LYS A 146 5.24 25.39 16.58
CA LYS A 146 6.60 25.41 17.15
C LYS A 146 7.18 23.99 17.22
N ASN A 147 7.35 23.37 16.06
CA ASN A 147 8.31 22.29 15.84
C ASN A 147 8.72 22.32 14.36
N LYS A 148 9.85 22.98 14.08
CA LYS A 148 10.58 22.74 12.83
C LYS A 148 11.15 21.32 12.92
N LYS A 149 10.34 20.30 12.64
CA LYS A 149 10.84 18.99 12.22
C LYS A 149 11.89 19.24 11.13
N PRO A 150 13.03 18.54 11.14
CA PRO A 150 14.10 18.81 10.20
C PRO A 150 13.55 18.74 8.78
N LEU A 151 13.65 19.86 8.04
CA LEU A 151 13.22 19.94 6.65
C LEU A 151 13.82 18.77 5.89
N PHE A 152 12.95 18.03 5.21
CA PHE A 152 13.27 16.81 4.48
C PHE A 152 14.54 17.01 3.63
N LYS A 153 15.66 16.43 4.08
CA LYS A 153 16.85 16.32 3.24
C LYS A 153 16.54 15.29 2.18
N GLU A 154 16.06 15.77 1.03
CA GLU A 154 15.97 14.97 -0.18
C GLU A 154 17.31 14.26 -0.41
N PHE A 155 17.22 13.00 -0.82
CA PHE A 155 18.39 12.21 -1.18
C PHE A 155 19.24 12.95 -2.23
N ASP A 156 20.45 13.33 -1.84
CA ASP A 156 21.35 14.16 -2.65
C ASP A 156 21.82 13.39 -3.90
N SER A 157 21.45 13.88 -5.08
CA SER A 157 21.61 13.20 -6.38
C SER A 157 23.04 13.21 -6.94
N LYS A 158 24.04 13.21 -6.05
CA LYS A 158 25.48 13.10 -6.38
C LYS A 158 25.75 11.91 -7.29
N LEU A 159 26.44 12.19 -8.40
CA LEU A 159 26.84 11.19 -9.40
C LEU A 159 27.54 9.99 -8.75
N VAL A 160 27.03 8.79 -9.04
CA VAL A 160 27.68 7.54 -8.66
C VAL A 160 28.97 7.38 -9.48
N LYS A 161 30.06 7.00 -8.80
CA LYS A 161 31.37 6.69 -9.36
C LYS A 161 31.78 5.29 -8.91
N PRO A 162 32.79 4.66 -9.55
CA PRO A 162 33.36 3.41 -9.03
C PRO A 162 33.79 3.59 -7.57
N ASN A 163 33.31 2.70 -6.69
CA ASN A 163 33.52 2.71 -5.23
C ASN A 163 32.99 3.94 -4.45
N PHE A 164 32.25 4.86 -5.09
CA PHE A 164 31.62 6.00 -4.41
C PHE A 164 30.15 6.18 -4.85
N PHE A 165 29.21 6.04 -3.93
CA PHE A 165 27.78 6.03 -4.22
C PHE A 165 27.12 7.22 -3.54
N PHE A 166 26.64 8.21 -4.31
CA PHE A 166 25.99 9.42 -3.77
C PHE A 166 26.82 10.16 -2.70
N GLY A 167 28.14 10.16 -2.86
CA GLY A 167 29.09 10.75 -1.90
C GLY A 167 29.51 9.83 -0.75
N THR A 168 28.92 8.65 -0.61
CA THR A 168 29.36 7.60 0.33
C THR A 168 30.44 6.71 -0.28
N LYS A 169 31.20 5.98 0.55
CA LYS A 169 32.21 5.00 0.14
C LYS A 169 32.12 3.73 1.01
N LEU A 170 32.58 2.60 0.47
CA LEU A 170 32.68 1.36 1.24
C LEU A 170 33.53 1.55 2.51
N GLY A 171 33.15 0.87 3.60
CA GLY A 171 33.76 0.96 4.92
C GLY A 171 33.19 2.07 5.83
N GLN A 172 32.42 3.03 5.32
CA GLN A 172 31.77 4.04 6.16
C GLN A 172 30.71 3.44 7.09
N SER A 173 30.54 4.05 8.26
CA SER A 173 29.53 3.66 9.24
C SER A 173 28.10 3.97 8.77
N THR A 174 27.11 3.28 9.35
CA THR A 174 25.68 3.56 9.08
C THR A 174 25.28 5.00 9.43
N GLN A 175 25.94 5.60 10.41
CA GLN A 175 25.69 6.96 10.90
C GLN A 175 26.26 8.01 9.93
N GLU A 176 27.50 7.84 9.47
CA GLU A 176 28.09 8.71 8.44
C GLU A 176 27.27 8.67 7.16
N VAL A 177 26.85 7.48 6.73
CA VAL A 177 26.02 7.30 5.53
C VAL A 177 24.65 7.95 5.67
N ALA A 178 23.98 7.80 6.84
CA ALA A 178 22.72 8.49 7.10
C ALA A 178 22.88 10.02 7.14
N HIS A 179 23.99 10.54 7.66
CA HIS A 179 24.26 11.99 7.65
C HIS A 179 24.46 12.56 6.24
N ILE A 180 25.05 11.77 5.33
CA ILE A 180 25.26 12.13 3.92
C ILE A 180 23.96 12.03 3.11
N LEU A 181 23.23 10.91 3.23
CA LEU A 181 22.10 10.57 2.36
C LEU A 181 20.73 11.00 2.88
N GLY A 182 20.62 11.34 4.16
CA GLY A 182 19.35 11.69 4.80
C GLY A 182 18.48 10.47 5.13
N LEU A 183 17.17 10.64 4.97
CA LEU A 183 16.17 9.64 5.34
C LEU A 183 16.14 8.48 4.33
N HIS A 184 16.00 7.26 4.84
CA HIS A 184 15.81 6.05 4.04
C HIS A 184 14.34 5.65 4.07
N SER A 185 13.86 5.02 2.99
CA SER A 185 12.46 4.63 2.82
C SER A 185 12.11 3.30 3.45
N LEU A 186 13.10 2.40 3.55
CA LEU A 186 12.93 1.05 4.06
C LEU A 186 14.21 0.62 4.78
N GLU A 187 14.04 0.02 5.95
CA GLU A 187 15.11 -0.63 6.72
C GLU A 187 14.81 -2.14 6.83
N LEU A 188 15.79 -2.98 6.49
CA LEU A 188 15.74 -4.42 6.74
C LEU A 188 16.95 -4.82 7.60
N LYS A 189 16.70 -5.18 8.86
CA LYS A 189 17.71 -5.32 9.92
C LYS A 189 17.69 -6.71 10.58
N SER A 190 18.88 -7.24 10.88
CA SER A 190 19.09 -8.56 11.47
C SER A 190 20.44 -8.60 12.18
N GLU A 191 20.47 -8.56 13.51
CA GLU A 191 21.71 -8.61 14.31
C GLU A 191 22.78 -7.63 13.79
N ASN A 192 23.81 -8.14 13.12
CA ASN A 192 24.92 -7.38 12.56
C ASN A 192 24.74 -6.96 11.09
N LYS A 193 23.66 -7.38 10.43
CA LYS A 193 23.29 -7.04 9.06
C LYS A 193 22.22 -5.96 9.04
N LEU A 194 22.38 -5.03 8.11
CA LEU A 194 21.42 -3.97 7.86
C LEU A 194 21.38 -3.66 6.36
N ILE A 195 20.19 -3.44 5.82
CA ILE A 195 19.98 -2.92 4.47
C ILE A 195 19.10 -1.69 4.60
N ARG A 196 19.51 -0.58 3.99
CA ARG A 196 18.68 0.62 3.86
C ARG A 196 18.41 0.91 2.40
N VAL A 197 17.14 1.12 2.06
CA VAL A 197 16.74 1.53 0.72
C VAL A 197 16.38 3.00 0.72
N TYR A 198 16.93 3.75 -0.23
CA TYR A 198 16.69 5.17 -0.43
C TYR A 198 15.87 5.37 -1.71
N GLY A 199 14.81 6.19 -1.63
CA GLY A 199 13.80 6.25 -2.67
C GLY A 199 13.10 4.90 -2.82
N ARG A 200 13.24 4.25 -3.98
CA ARG A 200 12.66 2.92 -4.27
C ARG A 200 13.65 1.92 -4.85
N ASN A 201 14.72 2.42 -5.49
CA ASN A 201 15.59 1.62 -6.35
C ASN A 201 17.04 1.51 -5.86
N HIS A 202 17.41 2.10 -4.72
CA HIS A 202 18.79 2.17 -4.23
C HIS A 202 18.96 1.50 -2.85
N ALA A 203 19.51 0.28 -2.80
CA ALA A 203 19.88 -0.39 -1.55
C ALA A 203 21.36 -0.16 -1.19
N LEU A 204 21.62 0.15 0.07
CA LEU A 204 22.94 0.12 0.69
C LEU A 204 22.98 -0.99 1.74
N HIS A 205 24.01 -1.84 1.67
CA HIS A 205 24.18 -3.04 2.50
C HIS A 205 25.28 -2.83 3.52
N PHE A 206 25.00 -3.14 4.79
CA PHE A 206 25.91 -2.94 5.90
C PHE A 206 26.09 -4.23 6.71
N ILE A 207 27.33 -4.51 7.11
CA ILE A 207 27.69 -5.61 8.02
C ILE A 207 28.57 -5.02 9.12
N ASN A 208 28.32 -5.37 10.38
CA ASN A 208 29.04 -4.86 11.55
C ASN A 208 29.14 -3.32 11.55
N ASN A 209 28.01 -2.63 11.30
CA ASN A 209 27.89 -1.17 11.15
C ASN A 209 28.64 -0.55 9.93
N GLN A 210 29.32 -1.32 9.08
CA GLN A 210 30.08 -0.78 7.93
C GLN A 210 29.38 -1.02 6.59
N LEU A 211 29.40 -0.03 5.70
CA LEU A 211 28.90 -0.12 4.32
C LEU A 211 29.76 -1.07 3.49
N VAL A 212 29.22 -2.25 3.18
CA VAL A 212 29.93 -3.31 2.43
C VAL A 212 29.49 -3.43 0.97
N GLY A 213 28.33 -2.89 0.59
CA GLY A 213 27.86 -2.96 -0.79
C GLY A 213 26.74 -1.99 -1.13
N TYR A 214 26.53 -1.81 -2.43
CA TYR A 214 25.49 -0.98 -3.03
C TYR A 214 24.82 -1.75 -4.17
N GLN A 215 23.49 -1.67 -4.25
CA GLN A 215 22.68 -2.24 -5.31
C GLN A 215 21.65 -1.21 -5.81
N PHE A 216 21.62 -1.04 -7.13
CA PHE A 216 20.52 -0.41 -7.84
C PHE A 216 19.73 -1.47 -8.61
N HIS A 217 18.39 -1.41 -8.58
CA HIS A 217 17.56 -2.12 -9.55
C HIS A 217 16.17 -1.44 -9.67
N LEU A 218 15.58 -1.41 -10.87
CA LEU A 218 14.22 -0.84 -11.06
C LEU A 218 13.13 -1.66 -10.32
N ASN A 219 13.27 -2.98 -10.33
CA ASN A 219 12.47 -3.93 -9.55
C ASN A 219 13.16 -4.32 -8.22
N LEU A 220 13.83 -3.39 -7.54
CA LEU A 220 14.49 -3.68 -6.25
C LEU A 220 13.48 -4.18 -5.21
N LEU A 221 12.32 -3.53 -5.17
CA LEU A 221 11.21 -3.78 -4.23
C LEU A 221 9.97 -4.33 -4.96
N PRO A 222 9.09 -5.10 -4.28
CA PRO A 222 7.79 -5.50 -4.82
C PRO A 222 6.84 -4.30 -4.97
N MET A 223 5.82 -4.46 -5.81
CA MET A 223 4.85 -3.41 -6.13
C MET A 223 4.09 -2.92 -4.89
N GLN A 224 3.69 -3.83 -3.99
CA GLN A 224 2.98 -3.53 -2.75
C GLN A 224 3.74 -2.51 -1.90
N ILE A 225 5.06 -2.72 -1.71
CA ILE A 225 5.92 -1.77 -0.98
C ILE A 225 6.09 -0.48 -1.77
N ASN A 226 6.36 -0.54 -3.08
CA ASN A 226 6.55 0.65 -3.92
C ASN A 226 5.33 1.58 -3.94
N ASN A 227 4.12 1.05 -3.77
CA ASN A 227 2.88 1.83 -3.70
C ASN A 227 2.69 2.52 -2.34
N VAL A 228 3.25 1.97 -1.26
CA VAL A 228 3.20 2.54 0.09
C VAL A 228 4.32 3.56 0.34
N LEU A 229 5.47 3.42 -0.32
CA LEU A 229 6.60 4.34 -0.16
C LEU A 229 6.32 5.71 -0.81
N THR A 230 6.06 6.73 0.01
CA THR A 230 5.83 8.12 -0.45
C THR A 230 7.11 8.81 -0.96
N LEU A 231 8.28 8.25 -0.69
CA LEU A 231 9.58 8.84 -1.02
C LEU A 231 9.91 8.63 -2.50
N GLU A 232 10.10 9.74 -3.21
CA GLU A 232 10.44 9.73 -4.64
C GLU A 232 11.79 9.06 -4.90
N ASN A 233 11.90 8.39 -6.05
CA ASN A 233 13.15 7.80 -6.47
C ASN A 233 13.97 8.79 -7.31
N LYS A 234 15.11 9.28 -6.79
CA LYS A 234 16.06 10.03 -7.60
C LYS A 234 16.65 9.14 -8.70
N GLU A 235 16.97 9.72 -9.86
CA GLU A 235 17.52 8.97 -10.97
C GLU A 235 18.98 8.55 -10.70
N LEU A 236 19.33 7.29 -11.04
CA LEU A 236 20.73 6.88 -11.06
C LEU A 236 21.48 7.53 -12.23
N LYS A 237 22.36 8.47 -11.91
CA LYS A 237 23.32 9.06 -12.84
C LYS A 237 24.75 8.65 -12.44
N ILE A 238 25.48 8.05 -13.37
CA ILE A 238 26.79 7.41 -13.15
C ILE A 238 27.85 8.16 -13.96
N LYS A 239 28.90 8.68 -13.31
CA LYS A 239 30.06 9.25 -13.99
C LYS A 239 31.11 8.16 -14.21
N LEU A 240 31.28 7.76 -15.47
CA LEU A 240 32.26 6.73 -15.86
C LEU A 240 33.69 7.30 -15.89
N ASN A 241 33.88 8.37 -16.67
CA ASN A 241 35.11 9.14 -16.87
C ASN A 241 34.77 10.65 -16.80
N ASN A 242 35.69 11.56 -17.12
CA ASN A 242 35.48 13.02 -16.97
C ASN A 242 34.23 13.57 -17.69
N ASP A 243 33.89 13.07 -18.88
CA ASP A 243 32.83 13.66 -19.71
C ASP A 243 31.66 12.71 -19.99
N VAL A 244 31.76 11.43 -19.61
CA VAL A 244 30.72 10.42 -19.87
C VAL A 244 29.89 10.16 -18.62
N VAL A 245 28.65 10.67 -18.64
CA VAL A 245 27.59 10.31 -17.70
C VAL A 245 26.67 9.26 -18.36
N VAL A 246 26.24 8.28 -17.58
CA VAL A 246 25.17 7.33 -17.94
C VAL A 246 24.00 7.55 -16.99
N GLU A 247 22.81 7.73 -17.54
CA GLU A 247 21.57 7.91 -16.78
C GLU A 247 20.70 6.67 -16.96
N ALA A 248 20.13 6.14 -15.88
CA ALA A 248 19.46 4.84 -15.94
C ALA A 248 18.13 4.84 -16.71
N ALA A 249 17.44 5.98 -16.80
CA ALA A 249 16.23 6.08 -17.63
C ALA A 249 16.54 6.31 -19.12
N ALA A 250 17.78 6.66 -19.46
CA ALA A 250 18.19 6.99 -20.83
C ALA A 250 18.63 5.74 -21.64
N PRO A 251 18.59 5.82 -22.99
CA PRO A 251 19.22 4.83 -23.85
C PRO A 251 20.74 4.75 -23.58
N ILE A 252 21.29 3.53 -23.52
CA ILE A 252 22.72 3.29 -23.34
C ILE A 252 23.33 2.54 -24.53
N THR A 253 24.52 2.98 -24.93
CA THR A 253 25.27 2.38 -26.05
C THR A 253 26.04 1.13 -25.62
N PRO A 254 26.40 0.22 -26.56
CA PRO A 254 27.26 -0.93 -26.28
C PRO A 254 28.61 -0.55 -25.64
N LEU A 255 29.17 0.62 -25.99
CA LEU A 255 30.41 1.14 -25.40
C LEU A 255 30.22 1.53 -23.92
N GLN A 256 29.12 2.22 -23.58
CA GLN A 256 28.77 2.52 -22.19
C GLN A 256 28.53 1.24 -21.37
N ILE A 257 27.83 0.23 -21.93
CA ILE A 257 27.63 -1.08 -21.28
C ILE A 257 28.98 -1.76 -20.98
N LYS A 258 29.90 -1.77 -21.96
CA LYS A 258 31.25 -2.34 -21.79
C LYS A 258 32.07 -1.57 -20.75
N ALA A 259 31.90 -0.26 -20.64
CA ALA A 259 32.55 0.57 -19.64
C ALA A 259 31.98 0.32 -18.22
N LEU A 260 30.65 0.22 -18.08
CA LEU A 260 29.99 -0.15 -16.81
C LEU A 260 30.45 -1.52 -16.31
N LYS A 261 30.45 -2.55 -17.18
CA LYS A 261 30.90 -3.92 -16.84
C LYS A 261 32.38 -4.02 -16.48
N LYS A 262 33.20 -3.01 -16.76
CA LYS A 262 34.60 -2.91 -16.30
C LYS A 262 34.75 -2.25 -14.93
N LYS A 263 33.71 -1.60 -14.40
CA LYS A 263 33.76 -0.76 -13.19
C LYS A 263 32.86 -1.25 -12.05
N PHE A 264 31.85 -2.06 -12.37
CA PHE A 264 30.86 -2.57 -11.42
C PHE A 264 30.77 -4.10 -11.53
N VAL A 265 30.60 -4.78 -10.39
CA VAL A 265 30.59 -6.25 -10.31
C VAL A 265 29.46 -6.85 -11.15
N ASN A 266 28.23 -6.34 -11.01
CA ASN A 266 27.10 -6.76 -11.84
C ASN A 266 26.47 -5.55 -12.53
N VAL A 267 26.08 -5.73 -13.79
CA VAL A 267 25.41 -4.73 -14.62
C VAL A 267 24.32 -5.44 -15.43
N GLU A 268 23.06 -5.12 -15.13
CA GLU A 268 21.88 -5.64 -15.80
C GLU A 268 21.26 -4.59 -16.72
N THR A 269 20.92 -5.00 -17.93
CA THR A 269 20.35 -4.13 -18.97
C THR A 269 19.16 -4.81 -19.60
N ALA A 270 18.12 -4.05 -19.95
CA ALA A 270 16.98 -4.54 -20.71
C ALA A 270 16.82 -3.78 -22.02
N TYR A 271 16.36 -4.49 -23.05
CA TYR A 271 15.80 -3.88 -24.23
C TYR A 271 14.37 -3.41 -23.95
N TYR A 272 13.99 -2.26 -24.50
CA TYR A 272 12.63 -1.73 -24.44
C TYR A 272 12.28 -1.09 -25.79
N LYS A 273 10.99 -1.14 -26.14
CA LYS A 273 10.46 -0.47 -27.31
C LYS A 273 10.28 1.02 -26.98
N SER A 274 10.99 1.91 -27.68
CA SER A 274 10.89 3.36 -27.48
C SER A 274 10.08 4.09 -28.56
N SER A 275 9.85 3.44 -29.70
CA SER A 275 8.83 3.80 -30.68
C SER A 275 8.35 2.56 -31.42
N ASP A 276 7.39 2.68 -32.34
CA ASP A 276 6.92 1.55 -33.15
C ASP A 276 8.00 0.87 -34.00
N THR A 277 9.07 1.59 -34.31
CA THR A 277 10.20 1.11 -35.14
C THR A 277 11.52 1.01 -34.38
N LYS A 278 11.58 1.48 -33.13
CA LYS A 278 12.84 1.61 -32.37
C LYS A 278 12.82 0.77 -31.09
N ILE A 279 13.82 -0.10 -30.97
CA ILE A 279 14.17 -0.82 -29.75
C ILE A 279 15.49 -0.23 -29.24
N GLU A 280 15.49 0.18 -27.98
CA GLU A 280 16.66 0.72 -27.29
C GLU A 280 17.02 -0.15 -26.09
N GLN A 281 18.22 0.04 -25.55
CA GLN A 281 18.71 -0.67 -24.37
C GLN A 281 18.90 0.34 -23.24
N ARG A 282 18.52 0.00 -22.01
CA ARG A 282 18.73 0.84 -20.81
C ARG A 282 19.32 0.04 -19.66
N LEU A 283 19.90 0.74 -18.68
CA LEU A 283 20.37 0.17 -17.43
C LEU A 283 19.18 -0.12 -16.52
N ILE A 284 19.00 -1.38 -16.11
CA ILE A 284 17.92 -1.75 -15.18
C ILE A 284 18.42 -2.18 -13.81
N GLY A 285 19.70 -2.53 -13.69
CA GLY A 285 20.31 -2.92 -12.43
C GLY A 285 21.83 -2.81 -12.45
N LEU A 286 22.41 -2.56 -11.27
CA LEU A 286 23.85 -2.40 -11.09
C LEU A 286 24.22 -2.69 -9.63
N SER A 287 25.37 -3.31 -9.37
CA SER A 287 25.85 -3.48 -7.98
C SER A 287 27.37 -3.48 -7.84
N GLN A 288 27.82 -3.16 -6.63
CA GLN A 288 29.22 -3.11 -6.23
C GLN A 288 29.38 -3.55 -4.77
N GLY A 289 30.47 -4.25 -4.47
CA GLY A 289 30.76 -4.76 -3.12
C GLY A 289 29.94 -6.00 -2.77
N GLN A 290 29.80 -6.27 -1.46
CA GLN A 290 29.11 -7.43 -0.93
C GLN A 290 27.62 -7.15 -0.74
N LEU A 291 26.77 -7.93 -1.43
CA LEU A 291 25.32 -7.87 -1.25
C LEU A 291 24.86 -8.85 -0.18
N ILE A 292 23.92 -8.40 0.66
CA ILE A 292 23.29 -9.27 1.67
C ILE A 292 22.16 -10.04 0.98
N GLY A 293 22.37 -11.35 0.78
CA GLY A 293 21.38 -12.24 0.18
C GLY A 293 20.32 -12.78 1.16
N LYS A 294 20.60 -12.76 2.47
CA LYS A 294 19.71 -13.26 3.53
C LYS A 294 19.90 -12.51 4.85
N VAL A 295 18.80 -12.26 5.54
CA VAL A 295 18.71 -11.73 6.90
C VAL A 295 18.01 -12.77 7.79
N ALA A 296 18.32 -12.80 9.08
CA ALA A 296 17.54 -13.56 10.05
C ALA A 296 16.37 -12.69 10.54
N PHE A 297 15.20 -13.30 10.69
CA PHE A 297 13.98 -12.60 11.09
C PHE A 297 13.03 -13.57 11.79
N ASN A 298 12.11 -13.01 12.58
CA ASN A 298 11.03 -13.77 13.14
C ASN A 298 9.96 -14.07 12.07
N LYS A 299 9.62 -15.35 11.87
CA LYS A 299 8.62 -15.81 10.88
C LYS A 299 7.16 -15.72 11.36
N HIS A 300 6.93 -15.24 12.59
CA HIS A 300 5.59 -15.19 13.15
C HIS A 300 4.74 -14.12 12.43
N CYS A 301 3.62 -14.56 11.86
CA CYS A 301 2.49 -13.71 11.50
C CYS A 301 1.78 -13.25 12.78
N ILE A 302 1.04 -12.14 12.72
CA ILE A 302 0.30 -11.65 13.89
C ILE A 302 -1.03 -12.38 14.01
N LYS A 303 -1.07 -13.40 14.87
CA LYS A 303 -2.26 -14.25 15.02
C LYS A 303 -3.43 -13.58 15.72
N SER A 304 -3.14 -12.71 16.68
CA SER A 304 -4.12 -12.09 17.57
C SER A 304 -4.10 -10.59 17.33
N PHE A 305 -5.18 -10.02 16.81
CA PHE A 305 -5.40 -8.58 16.73
C PHE A 305 -6.39 -8.08 17.81
N THR A 306 -6.81 -8.97 18.71
CA THR A 306 -7.51 -8.60 19.94
C THR A 306 -6.58 -7.82 20.85
N ALA A 307 -6.95 -6.58 21.16
CA ALA A 307 -6.37 -5.86 22.27
C ALA A 307 -6.64 -6.65 23.56
N LYS A 308 -5.59 -7.27 24.11
CA LYS A 308 -5.60 -7.54 25.53
C LYS A 308 -5.65 -6.19 26.25
N ALA A 309 -6.40 -6.13 27.34
CA ALA A 309 -6.73 -4.89 28.06
C ALA A 309 -5.54 -4.22 28.78
N ASP A 310 -4.30 -4.54 28.37
CA ASP A 310 -3.03 -4.06 28.90
C ASP A 310 -2.28 -3.14 27.92
N GLY A 311 -2.86 -2.83 26.75
CA GLY A 311 -2.36 -1.80 25.82
C GLY A 311 -0.96 -2.05 25.25
N ASN A 312 -0.46 -3.29 25.32
CA ASN A 312 0.93 -3.63 25.00
C ASN A 312 1.05 -4.55 23.78
N PHE A 313 0.42 -4.16 22.65
CA PHE A 313 0.71 -4.78 21.34
C PHE A 313 2.20 -4.69 20.96
N ASN A 314 2.88 -3.62 21.42
CA ASN A 314 4.09 -3.13 20.78
C ASN A 314 5.41 -3.75 21.28
N LYS A 315 5.44 -4.37 22.48
CA LYS A 315 6.73 -4.75 23.11
C LYS A 315 7.49 -5.91 22.45
N ASN A 316 6.84 -6.71 21.60
CA ASN A 316 7.44 -7.91 20.98
C ASN A 316 7.35 -7.97 19.44
N LEU A 317 6.82 -6.93 18.78
CA LEU A 317 6.79 -6.82 17.31
C LEU A 317 8.15 -6.38 16.76
N ASN A 318 9.19 -7.18 17.01
CA ASN A 318 10.51 -7.01 16.44
C ASN A 318 10.51 -7.46 14.97
N THR A 319 9.81 -6.72 14.10
CA THR A 319 9.88 -6.93 12.65
C THR A 319 11.25 -6.50 12.16
N SER A 320 11.91 -7.38 11.40
CA SER A 320 13.17 -7.02 10.74
C SER A 320 12.97 -5.95 9.67
N LEU A 321 11.76 -5.81 9.13
CA LEU A 321 11.42 -4.88 8.06
C LEU A 321 10.58 -3.71 8.59
N LYS A 322 11.03 -2.49 8.29
CA LYS A 322 10.33 -1.22 8.56
C LYS A 322 10.30 -0.36 7.30
N LEU A 323 9.19 0.32 7.05
CA LEU A 323 9.08 1.40 6.06
C LEU A 323 8.96 2.73 6.78
N ILE A 324 9.52 3.78 6.20
CA ILE A 324 9.46 5.14 6.73
C ILE A 324 8.89 6.04 5.63
N SER A 325 7.79 6.71 5.91
CA SER A 325 7.22 7.71 4.99
C SER A 325 7.92 9.06 5.11
N SER A 326 7.70 9.93 4.11
CA SER A 326 8.03 11.36 4.18
C SER A 326 7.29 12.12 5.30
N SER A 327 6.25 11.53 5.89
CA SER A 327 5.53 12.05 7.07
C SER A 327 5.98 11.43 8.40
N GLU A 328 7.06 10.62 8.40
CA GLU A 328 7.58 9.88 9.56
C GLU A 328 6.59 8.85 10.16
N LYS A 329 5.53 8.47 9.44
CA LYS A 329 4.69 7.33 9.84
C LYS A 329 5.54 6.06 9.70
N ASN A 330 5.80 5.40 10.83
CA ASN A 330 6.52 4.14 10.89
C ASN A 330 5.56 3.01 10.50
N ILE A 331 5.95 2.21 9.51
CA ILE A 331 5.18 1.06 9.08
C ILE A 331 6.03 -0.20 9.32
N ASN A 332 5.67 -0.99 10.32
CA ASN A 332 6.31 -2.28 10.55
C ASN A 332 5.66 -3.30 9.62
N VAL A 333 6.47 -4.11 8.92
CA VAL A 333 5.97 -5.06 7.92
C VAL A 333 6.41 -6.47 8.32
N THR A 334 5.45 -7.36 8.55
CA THR A 334 5.71 -8.76 8.91
C THR A 334 6.09 -9.56 7.65
N PRO A 335 6.72 -10.74 7.79
CA PRO A 335 6.98 -11.58 6.62
C PRO A 335 5.70 -12.14 5.98
N CYS A 336 4.54 -12.00 6.65
CA CYS A 336 3.26 -12.54 6.19
C CYS A 336 2.40 -11.52 5.42
N SER A 337 3.02 -10.46 4.87
CA SER A 337 2.36 -9.36 4.15
C SER A 337 1.45 -8.47 5.02
N GLU A 338 1.62 -8.46 6.35
CA GLU A 338 0.87 -7.56 7.26
C GLU A 338 1.65 -6.23 7.43
N PHE A 339 0.98 -5.09 7.22
CA PHE A 339 1.56 -3.75 7.33
C PHE A 339 0.90 -3.00 8.48
N LEU A 340 1.68 -2.67 9.50
CA LEU A 340 1.25 -2.12 10.78
C LEU A 340 1.65 -0.66 10.85
N TYR A 341 0.67 0.24 10.88
CA TYR A 341 0.89 1.68 10.97
C TYR A 341 0.82 2.07 12.45
N GLU A 342 1.96 2.50 12.99
CA GLU A 342 2.11 2.79 14.43
C GLU A 342 1.95 4.28 14.72
N GLU A 343 1.22 4.58 15.80
CA GLU A 343 0.98 5.92 16.30
C GLU A 343 0.92 5.87 17.84
N ALA A 344 1.65 6.76 18.53
CA ALA A 344 1.67 6.87 19.99
C ALA A 344 1.73 5.53 20.77
N ASP A 345 2.61 4.62 20.33
CA ASP A 345 2.84 3.27 20.87
C ASP A 345 1.75 2.21 20.63
N SER A 346 0.71 2.50 19.82
CA SER A 346 -0.33 1.54 19.40
C SER A 346 -0.42 1.38 17.87
N ILE A 347 -1.08 0.31 17.40
CA ILE A 347 -1.34 0.08 15.97
C ILE A 347 -2.64 0.79 15.59
N ALA A 348 -2.53 2.03 15.08
CA ALA A 348 -3.71 2.79 14.64
C ALA A 348 -4.37 2.18 13.40
N LYS A 349 -3.59 1.51 12.55
CA LYS A 349 -4.08 0.97 11.28
C LYS A 349 -3.31 -0.26 10.81
N LEU A 350 -4.05 -1.19 10.21
CA LEU A 350 -3.57 -2.44 9.66
C LEU A 350 -3.91 -2.50 8.17
N LYS A 351 -2.96 -2.93 7.33
CA LYS A 351 -3.25 -3.44 5.99
C LYS A 351 -2.78 -4.88 5.85
N LEU A 352 -3.67 -5.74 5.38
CA LEU A 352 -3.39 -7.13 5.03
C LEU A 352 -3.30 -7.22 3.51
N PHE A 353 -2.15 -7.63 3.00
CA PHE A 353 -1.93 -7.80 1.56
C PHE A 353 -1.82 -9.28 1.18
N GLU A 354 -2.24 -9.62 -0.02
CA GLU A 354 -1.94 -10.89 -0.65
C GLU A 354 -0.46 -11.29 -0.52
N PRO A 355 -0.14 -12.60 -0.42
CA PRO A 355 1.24 -13.07 -0.31
C PRO A 355 2.14 -12.46 -1.39
N ILE A 356 3.15 -11.71 -0.95
CA ILE A 356 4.00 -10.93 -1.86
C ILE A 356 4.82 -11.87 -2.75
N SER A 357 4.55 -11.82 -4.07
CA SER A 357 5.26 -12.63 -5.06
C SER A 357 6.75 -12.25 -5.12
N THR A 358 7.61 -13.20 -4.79
CA THR A 358 9.06 -12.99 -4.70
C THR A 358 9.78 -13.06 -6.05
N ASN A 359 9.11 -13.53 -7.11
CA ASN A 359 9.73 -13.89 -8.39
C ASN A 359 10.45 -12.71 -9.07
N ASN A 360 9.96 -11.49 -8.86
CA ASN A 360 10.48 -10.28 -9.51
C ASN A 360 11.26 -9.36 -8.54
N ILE A 361 11.39 -9.72 -7.26
CA ILE A 361 12.08 -8.91 -6.25
C ILE A 361 13.60 -9.10 -6.40
N LYS A 362 14.31 -8.02 -6.72
CA LYS A 362 15.77 -8.08 -6.96
C LYS A 362 16.62 -7.82 -5.72
N LEU A 363 16.03 -7.29 -4.64
CA LEU A 363 16.66 -7.28 -3.32
C LEU A 363 16.54 -8.68 -2.70
N ALA A 364 17.57 -9.52 -2.88
CA ALA A 364 17.53 -10.94 -2.52
C ALA A 364 17.14 -11.21 -1.05
N ALA A 365 17.62 -10.42 -0.09
CA ALA A 365 17.24 -10.56 1.32
C ALA A 365 15.76 -10.24 1.59
N LEU A 366 15.14 -9.36 0.81
CA LEU A 366 13.70 -9.06 0.91
C LEU A 366 12.85 -10.12 0.22
N ALA A 367 13.34 -10.71 -0.88
CA ALA A 367 12.75 -11.89 -1.48
C ALA A 367 12.79 -13.08 -0.49
N ASP A 368 13.91 -13.28 0.21
CA ASP A 368 14.07 -14.30 1.26
C ASP A 368 13.16 -14.03 2.48
N TYR A 369 12.93 -12.76 2.82
CA TYR A 369 12.00 -12.34 3.89
C TYR A 369 10.57 -12.82 3.64
N PHE A 370 9.99 -12.47 2.49
CA PHE A 370 8.61 -12.87 2.16
C PHE A 370 8.50 -14.36 1.76
N LYS A 371 9.53 -14.96 1.15
CA LYS A 371 9.50 -16.37 0.72
C LYS A 371 9.32 -17.35 1.89
N GLN A 372 9.73 -16.97 3.09
CA GLN A 372 9.62 -17.82 4.29
C GLN A 372 8.46 -17.41 5.22
N GLY A 373 7.69 -16.39 4.87
CA GLY A 373 6.44 -16.05 5.53
C GLY A 373 5.30 -16.96 5.07
N ASN A 374 4.27 -17.05 5.90
CA ASN A 374 2.99 -17.65 5.48
C ASN A 374 2.09 -16.55 4.89
N SER A 375 0.90 -16.91 4.42
CA SER A 375 -0.16 -15.91 4.25
C SER A 375 -0.56 -15.28 5.59
N TRP A 376 -1.13 -14.08 5.55
CA TRP A 376 -1.63 -13.39 6.74
C TRP A 376 -2.72 -14.19 7.47
N GLU A 377 -2.81 -13.95 8.77
CA GLU A 377 -3.85 -14.44 9.70
C GLU A 377 -4.32 -13.22 10.51
N PHE A 378 -5.62 -13.07 10.77
CA PHE A 378 -6.21 -11.96 11.52
C PHE A 378 -7.22 -12.52 12.53
N SER A 379 -6.80 -12.67 13.80
CA SER A 379 -7.65 -13.24 14.87
C SER A 379 -8.32 -14.55 14.42
N ASP A 380 -7.46 -15.53 14.09
CA ASP A 380 -7.80 -16.85 13.54
C ASP A 380 -8.47 -16.90 12.13
N ILE A 381 -8.88 -15.76 11.55
CA ILE A 381 -9.29 -15.65 10.13
C ILE A 381 -8.05 -15.73 9.23
N LYS A 382 -8.08 -16.52 8.16
CA LYS A 382 -6.93 -16.66 7.25
C LYS A 382 -7.18 -16.09 5.86
N TYR A 383 -6.10 -15.76 5.17
CA TYR A 383 -6.13 -15.53 3.73
C TYR A 383 -6.85 -16.67 3.00
N LYS A 384 -7.80 -16.31 2.12
CA LYS A 384 -8.72 -17.17 1.38
C LYS A 384 -9.77 -17.94 2.20
N ASP A 385 -9.94 -17.64 3.48
CA ASP A 385 -11.12 -18.11 4.22
C ASP A 385 -12.42 -17.54 3.62
N PRO A 386 -13.56 -18.25 3.78
CA PRO A 386 -14.87 -17.73 3.42
C PRO A 386 -15.21 -16.47 4.22
N VAL A 387 -15.91 -15.53 3.58
CA VAL A 387 -16.39 -14.30 4.23
C VAL A 387 -17.23 -14.57 5.48
N ALA A 388 -18.02 -15.65 5.47
CA ALA A 388 -18.83 -16.08 6.61
C ALA A 388 -18.04 -16.28 7.92
N ASN A 389 -16.73 -16.53 7.85
CA ASN A 389 -15.90 -16.64 9.04
C ASN A 389 -15.82 -15.31 9.82
N LEU A 390 -15.97 -14.14 9.16
CA LEU A 390 -15.92 -12.83 9.83
C LEU A 390 -17.00 -12.67 10.92
N ALA A 391 -18.11 -13.41 10.84
CA ALA A 391 -19.15 -13.46 11.87
C ALA A 391 -18.62 -13.81 13.27
N GLN A 392 -17.48 -14.50 13.36
CA GLN A 392 -16.87 -14.86 14.66
C GLN A 392 -16.14 -13.70 15.34
N LEU A 393 -15.86 -12.61 14.61
CA LEU A 393 -15.10 -11.44 15.10
C LEU A 393 -15.93 -10.16 15.20
N GLY A 394 -17.00 -10.04 14.41
CA GLY A 394 -17.80 -8.83 14.35
C GLY A 394 -18.90 -8.87 13.29
N ASP A 395 -19.63 -7.77 13.18
CA ASP A 395 -20.65 -7.58 12.16
C ASP A 395 -20.00 -7.26 10.81
N TYR A 396 -20.59 -7.78 9.74
CA TYR A 396 -20.09 -7.54 8.40
C TYR A 396 -21.20 -7.38 7.35
N TYR A 397 -20.87 -6.68 6.26
CA TYR A 397 -21.75 -6.48 5.12
C TYR A 397 -21.00 -6.64 3.80
N GLU A 398 -21.43 -7.63 3.01
CA GLU A 398 -20.86 -7.90 1.68
C GLU A 398 -21.41 -6.91 0.64
N LEU A 399 -20.51 -6.25 -0.08
CA LEU A 399 -20.80 -5.27 -1.12
C LEU A 399 -19.85 -5.48 -2.30
N PHE A 400 -20.33 -6.18 -3.33
CA PHE A 400 -19.59 -6.54 -4.55
C PHE A 400 -18.30 -7.33 -4.26
N ASP A 401 -17.14 -6.70 -4.49
CA ASP A 401 -15.77 -7.19 -4.32
C ASP A 401 -15.18 -6.81 -2.94
N SER A 402 -16.02 -6.31 -2.03
CA SER A 402 -15.64 -5.88 -0.69
C SER A 402 -16.60 -6.37 0.38
N VAL A 403 -16.13 -6.33 1.62
CA VAL A 403 -16.90 -6.60 2.83
C VAL A 403 -16.56 -5.54 3.85
N GLU A 404 -17.52 -4.68 4.18
CA GLU A 404 -17.41 -3.81 5.34
C GLU A 404 -17.44 -4.64 6.62
N PHE A 405 -16.56 -4.33 7.56
CA PHE A 405 -16.39 -5.06 8.80
C PHE A 405 -16.30 -4.09 9.99
N THR A 406 -17.04 -4.40 11.04
CA THR A 406 -17.09 -3.65 12.31
C THR A 406 -16.98 -4.64 13.46
N SER A 407 -16.08 -4.38 14.40
CA SER A 407 -15.88 -5.19 15.60
C SER A 407 -15.68 -4.30 16.83
N GLN A 408 -15.41 -4.89 17.99
CA GLN A 408 -15.09 -4.09 19.18
C GLN A 408 -13.85 -3.20 18.98
N TYR A 409 -12.82 -3.69 18.28
CA TYR A 409 -11.49 -3.07 18.22
C TYR A 409 -11.09 -2.56 16.83
N TRP A 410 -11.80 -2.97 15.77
CA TRP A 410 -11.43 -2.72 14.38
C TRP A 410 -12.64 -2.45 13.50
N ASP A 411 -12.56 -1.36 12.75
CA ASP A 411 -13.47 -0.98 11.67
C ASP A 411 -12.73 -0.88 10.34
N GLY A 412 -13.36 -1.29 9.25
CA GLY A 412 -12.78 -1.13 7.91
C GLY A 412 -13.40 -2.07 6.88
N TYR A 413 -12.57 -2.57 5.97
CA TYR A 413 -13.02 -3.45 4.89
C TYR A 413 -12.03 -4.56 4.57
N PHE A 414 -12.58 -5.71 4.17
CA PHE A 414 -11.89 -6.78 3.47
C PHE A 414 -12.22 -6.70 1.98
N TYR A 415 -11.26 -7.02 1.12
CA TYR A 415 -11.48 -7.25 -0.31
C TYR A 415 -11.65 -8.75 -0.56
N ILE A 416 -12.57 -9.11 -1.45
CA ILE A 416 -12.98 -10.49 -1.68
C ILE A 416 -12.98 -10.89 -3.16
N ASN A 417 -12.75 -12.17 -3.39
CA ASN A 417 -12.97 -12.80 -4.70
C ASN A 417 -13.57 -14.19 -4.48
N ASP A 418 -14.58 -14.57 -5.26
CA ASP A 418 -15.34 -15.83 -5.10
C ASP A 418 -15.79 -16.12 -3.65
N GLY A 419 -16.21 -15.08 -2.92
CA GLY A 419 -16.63 -15.19 -1.51
C GLY A 419 -15.51 -15.48 -0.52
N LYS A 420 -14.24 -15.23 -0.89
CA LYS A 420 -13.04 -15.47 -0.07
C LYS A 420 -12.24 -14.20 0.17
N LEU A 421 -11.72 -14.06 1.39
CA LEU A 421 -10.94 -12.90 1.83
C LEU A 421 -9.55 -12.87 1.18
N LEU A 422 -9.16 -11.73 0.59
CA LEU A 422 -7.85 -11.56 -0.08
C LEU A 422 -6.94 -10.54 0.61
N ASN A 423 -7.47 -9.34 0.81
CA ASN A 423 -6.76 -8.17 1.35
C ASN A 423 -7.66 -7.51 2.41
N ALA A 424 -7.11 -6.66 3.28
CA ALA A 424 -7.91 -5.86 4.20
C ALA A 424 -7.24 -4.51 4.52
N GLU A 425 -8.06 -3.55 4.93
CA GLU A 425 -7.61 -2.28 5.49
C GLU A 425 -8.52 -1.94 6.68
N LEU A 426 -7.95 -2.02 7.88
CA LEU A 426 -8.66 -1.87 9.15
C LEU A 426 -8.01 -0.74 9.96
N THR A 427 -8.85 0.07 10.61
CA THR A 427 -8.46 1.12 11.54
C THR A 427 -8.86 0.69 12.95
N SER A 428 -8.04 0.98 13.96
CA SER A 428 -8.37 0.65 15.33
C SER A 428 -9.45 1.59 15.88
N ASN A 429 -10.39 1.04 16.63
CA ASN A 429 -11.48 1.77 17.29
C ASN A 429 -11.04 2.35 18.65
N ASP A 430 -9.82 2.03 19.11
CA ASP A 430 -9.23 2.48 20.38
C ASP A 430 -8.48 3.84 20.27
N PHE A 431 -8.68 4.58 19.17
CA PHE A 431 -8.01 5.86 18.83
C PHE A 431 -9.00 7.03 18.68
#